data_AF-A0A099P6E6-F1
#
_entry.id   AF-A0A099P6E6-F1
#
_cell.length_a   1.000
_cell.length_b   1.000
_cell.length_c   1.000
_cell.angle_alpha   90.00
_cell.angle_beta   90.00
_cell.angle_gamma   90.00
#
_symmetry.space_group_name_H-M   'P 1'
#
loop_
_entity.id
_entity.type
_entity.pdbx_description
1 polymer ?
#
loop_
_entity_poly.entity_id
_entity_poly.type
_entity_poly.pdbx_seq_one_letter_code
_entity_poly.pdbx_strand_id
1 'polypeptide(L)'
;MSSNSDQRSSSKSKLNSRTATTTSMSQSLTGLKRLASGAQFYWYLTLLSTLYSSILCILNSFIRGSNNEVTIGYYSMALSSILTTYLIIMRQTYKYKPLSVLIGQIWHLFQHLSTPNQSNRENQPTQGDTSSDSGTSAGTGVERHSQLNPKYSNNILRDENAQYLLFAFAHWLFASPSFGAINSSVLYSFTIYAFFHACHYTYTNIIPLVPNISKERKAQWTQVLQYIFRLNHERSRMVAANSEIFLVTYYITPLIKIVLRLISGRFWSAARGETTQFWFDFKSVILFFVTIIFLRARFLIDKYTRTQVQGYDANLLRVVASPIAGTGVERHSQLNPKYSNNILRDENAQYLLFAFAHWLFASPSFGAINSSVLYSFTIYAFFHACHYTYTNIIPLVPNISKERKTQWTQVLQYIFRLNHERSRMVAANSEIFLVTYYITPLIKIVLRLISGRFWSAARGETTQFWFDFKSVILFFVTIIFLRARFLIDKYTRTQVQGYDANLLRVVASPMFPAPLRNTVLNFRQFWLSLAKMVSVI
;
A
#
# COMPACT_ATOMS: atom_id res chain seq x y z
N MET A 1 52.03 -26.97 54.56
CA MET A 1 50.56 -26.72 54.54
C MET A 1 50.31 -25.36 53.90
N SER A 2 50.04 -25.31 52.59
CA SER A 2 49.43 -24.15 51.93
C SER A 2 49.11 -24.50 50.46
N SER A 3 48.09 -23.85 49.90
CA SER A 3 47.61 -23.87 48.51
C SER A 3 46.60 -24.97 48.13
N ASN A 4 45.30 -24.65 48.23
CA ASN A 4 44.27 -25.22 47.34
C ASN A 4 42.94 -24.42 47.27
N SER A 5 42.90 -23.15 47.70
CA SER A 5 41.65 -22.38 47.80
C SER A 5 41.26 -21.56 46.57
N ASP A 6 42.15 -21.34 45.59
CA ASP A 6 41.93 -20.30 44.57
C ASP A 6 41.22 -20.75 43.27
N GLN A 7 41.07 -22.05 43.01
CA GLN A 7 40.44 -22.50 41.75
C GLN A 7 38.90 -22.61 41.79
N ARG A 8 38.25 -22.48 42.96
CA ARG A 8 36.79 -22.66 43.08
C ARG A 8 35.95 -21.40 42.80
N SER A 9 36.56 -20.22 42.75
CA SER A 9 35.84 -18.96 42.49
C SER A 9 35.65 -18.65 40.99
N SER A 10 36.59 -19.07 40.14
CA SER A 10 36.59 -18.82 38.68
C SER A 10 35.49 -19.58 37.92
N SER A 11 35.15 -20.79 38.37
CA SER A 11 34.13 -21.64 37.73
C SER A 11 32.69 -21.19 38.04
N LYS A 12 32.42 -20.64 39.23
CA LYS A 12 31.11 -20.06 39.57
C LYS A 12 30.81 -18.75 38.83
N SER A 13 31.81 -17.90 38.58
CA SER A 13 31.60 -16.65 37.81
C SER A 13 31.32 -16.92 36.33
N LYS A 14 32.01 -17.90 35.72
CA LYS A 14 31.75 -18.35 34.34
C LYS A 14 30.35 -18.95 34.19
N LEU A 15 29.87 -19.72 35.16
CA LEU A 15 28.53 -20.32 35.11
C LEU A 15 27.42 -19.25 35.25
N ASN A 16 27.57 -18.29 36.17
CA ASN A 16 26.60 -17.21 36.35
C ASN A 16 26.55 -16.26 35.13
N SER A 17 27.68 -16.02 34.46
CA SER A 17 27.71 -15.22 33.22
C SER A 17 26.96 -15.89 32.05
N ARG A 18 27.00 -17.23 31.95
CA ARG A 18 26.27 -17.98 30.91
C ARG A 18 24.76 -17.93 31.13
N THR A 19 24.29 -18.03 32.37
CA THR A 19 22.85 -18.01 32.71
C THR A 19 22.21 -16.62 32.53
N ALA A 20 22.96 -15.54 32.80
CA ALA A 20 22.49 -14.17 32.56
C ALA A 20 22.35 -13.86 31.05
N THR A 21 23.26 -14.39 30.23
CA THR A 21 23.27 -14.16 28.78
C THR A 21 22.11 -14.88 28.07
N THR A 22 21.78 -16.11 28.47
CA THR A 22 20.65 -16.86 27.90
C THR A 22 19.29 -16.25 28.26
N THR A 23 19.16 -15.66 29.45
CA THR A 23 17.91 -14.99 29.88
C THR A 23 17.66 -13.67 29.12
N SER A 24 18.73 -12.91 28.83
CA SER A 24 18.64 -11.68 28.01
C SER A 24 18.24 -11.96 26.55
N MET A 25 18.75 -13.07 25.98
CA MET A 25 18.45 -13.46 24.61
C MET A 25 16.99 -13.94 24.45
N SER A 26 16.45 -14.69 25.42
CA SER A 26 15.06 -15.15 25.38
C SER A 26 14.04 -14.00 25.50
N GLN A 27 14.32 -13.01 26.35
CA GLN A 27 13.50 -11.80 26.49
C GLN A 27 13.52 -10.95 25.21
N SER A 28 14.70 -10.76 24.60
CA SER A 28 14.85 -10.02 23.35
C SER A 28 14.09 -10.68 22.19
N LEU A 29 14.21 -12.02 22.06
CA LEU A 29 13.51 -12.79 21.04
C LEU A 29 11.98 -12.75 21.23
N THR A 30 11.51 -12.80 22.48
CA THR A 30 10.09 -12.69 22.81
C THR A 30 9.56 -11.29 22.46
N GLY A 31 10.33 -10.23 22.76
CA GLY A 31 10.01 -8.87 22.37
C GLY A 31 9.92 -8.69 20.85
N LEU A 32 10.89 -9.21 20.10
CA LEU A 32 10.89 -9.20 18.63
C LEU A 32 9.70 -9.96 18.05
N LYS A 33 9.36 -11.12 18.62
CA LYS A 33 8.17 -11.90 18.21
C LYS A 33 6.89 -11.11 18.44
N ARG A 34 6.78 -10.39 19.57
CA ARG A 34 5.64 -9.53 19.86
C ARG A 34 5.54 -8.38 18.85
N LEU A 35 6.65 -7.72 18.53
CA LEU A 35 6.68 -6.69 17.49
C LEU A 35 6.25 -7.25 16.13
N ALA A 36 6.82 -8.37 15.70
CA ALA A 36 6.53 -8.99 14.41
C ALA A 36 5.05 -9.35 14.23
N SER A 37 4.31 -9.57 15.32
CA SER A 37 2.88 -9.84 15.27
C SER A 37 1.99 -8.59 15.14
N GLY A 38 2.56 -7.39 15.31
CA GLY A 38 1.82 -6.13 15.30
C GLY A 38 1.77 -5.45 13.94
N ALA A 39 0.66 -4.78 13.64
CA ALA A 39 0.50 -3.97 12.41
C ALA A 39 1.57 -2.85 12.30
N GLN A 40 2.06 -2.34 13.44
CA GLN A 40 3.12 -1.33 13.52
C GLN A 40 4.46 -1.82 12.94
N PHE A 41 4.77 -3.12 13.08
CA PHE A 41 5.98 -3.67 12.50
C PHE A 41 5.88 -3.81 10.98
N TYR A 42 4.71 -4.21 10.47
CA TYR A 42 4.47 -4.23 9.02
C TYR A 42 4.48 -2.83 8.42
N TRP A 43 3.92 -1.83 9.12
CA TRP A 43 4.06 -0.43 8.76
C TRP A 43 5.54 -0.03 8.65
N TYR A 44 6.37 -0.36 9.65
CA TYR A 44 7.82 -0.13 9.61
C TYR A 44 8.50 -0.80 8.40
N LEU A 45 8.19 -2.07 8.10
CA LEU A 45 8.74 -2.77 6.94
C LEU A 45 8.35 -2.08 5.62
N THR A 46 7.12 -1.58 5.50
CA THR A 46 6.68 -0.84 4.31
C THR A 46 7.40 0.50 4.16
N LEU A 47 7.79 1.16 5.25
CA LEU A 47 8.64 2.36 5.21
C LEU A 47 10.06 2.02 4.70
N LEU A 48 10.67 0.94 5.22
CA LEU A 48 11.98 0.49 4.75
C LEU A 48 11.96 0.10 3.27
N SER A 49 10.91 -0.60 2.83
CA SER A 49 10.72 -0.93 1.42
C SER A 49 10.54 0.32 0.56
N THR A 50 9.79 1.32 1.04
CA THR A 50 9.65 2.61 0.36
C THR A 50 11.01 3.29 0.18
N LEU A 51 11.84 3.34 1.23
CA LEU A 51 13.19 3.92 1.16
C LEU A 51 14.07 3.19 0.14
N TYR A 52 14.13 1.86 0.25
CA TYR A 52 14.94 1.02 -0.62
C TYR A 52 14.54 1.19 -2.10
N SER A 53 13.25 1.02 -2.42
CA SER A 53 12.76 1.13 -3.79
C SER A 53 12.85 2.55 -4.34
N SER A 54 12.66 3.59 -3.51
CA SER A 54 12.79 4.98 -3.96
C SER A 54 14.24 5.33 -4.29
N ILE A 55 15.20 4.93 -3.44
CA ILE A 55 16.63 5.14 -3.71
C ILE A 55 17.04 4.43 -5.01
N LEU A 56 16.64 3.17 -5.19
CA LEU A 56 16.92 2.44 -6.43
C LEU A 56 16.26 3.08 -7.65
N CYS A 57 15.03 3.57 -7.52
CA CYS A 57 14.35 4.30 -8.59
C CYS A 57 15.10 5.58 -8.97
N ILE A 58 15.54 6.38 -7.99
CA ILE A 58 16.23 7.64 -8.23
C ILE A 58 17.59 7.39 -8.90
N LEU A 59 18.37 6.45 -8.37
CA LEU A 59 19.68 6.09 -8.93
C LEU A 59 19.54 5.52 -10.35
N ASN A 60 18.58 4.62 -10.59
CA ASN A 60 18.35 4.09 -11.94
C ASN A 60 17.77 5.13 -12.90
N SER A 61 16.95 6.08 -12.42
CA SER A 61 16.47 7.18 -13.26
C SER A 61 17.63 8.04 -13.77
N PHE A 62 18.66 8.25 -12.93
CA PHE A 62 19.86 8.99 -13.30
C PHE A 62 20.75 8.21 -14.28
N ILE A 63 20.97 6.92 -14.03
CA ILE A 63 21.89 6.08 -14.82
C ILE A 63 21.25 5.63 -16.15
N ARG A 64 20.00 5.18 -16.11
CA ARG A 64 19.32 4.48 -17.23
C ARG A 64 18.17 5.27 -17.83
N GLY A 65 17.83 6.42 -17.26
CA GLY A 65 16.69 7.23 -17.66
C GLY A 65 15.37 6.80 -17.03
N SER A 66 14.39 7.71 -17.08
CA SER A 66 13.05 7.55 -16.49
C SER A 66 12.08 6.73 -17.36
N ASN A 67 12.47 6.37 -18.58
CA ASN A 67 11.71 5.48 -19.47
C ASN A 67 12.10 4.00 -19.31
N ASN A 68 13.20 3.70 -18.62
CA ASN A 68 13.70 2.35 -18.52
C ASN A 68 12.76 1.46 -17.69
N GLU A 69 12.46 0.25 -18.17
CA GLU A 69 11.52 -0.67 -17.53
C GLU A 69 11.91 -1.02 -16.08
N VAL A 70 13.22 -1.17 -15.80
CA VAL A 70 13.72 -1.46 -14.46
C VAL A 70 13.48 -0.27 -13.53
N THR A 71 13.73 0.95 -14.01
CA THR A 71 13.44 2.18 -13.27
C THR A 71 11.94 2.29 -12.95
N ILE A 72 11.08 2.00 -13.93
CA ILE A 72 9.62 2.00 -13.76
C ILE A 72 9.19 0.90 -12.77
N GLY A 73 9.85 -0.26 -12.79
CA GLY A 73 9.67 -1.32 -11.81
C GLY A 73 9.92 -0.84 -10.38
N TYR A 74 11.08 -0.22 -10.13
CA TYR A 74 11.40 0.34 -8.81
C TYR A 74 10.43 1.44 -8.37
N TYR A 75 9.98 2.28 -9.29
CA TYR A 75 8.96 3.30 -9.02
C TYR A 75 7.62 2.69 -8.62
N SER A 76 7.16 1.68 -9.35
CA SER A 76 5.93 0.95 -9.04
C SER A 76 6.02 0.23 -7.70
N MET A 77 7.17 -0.39 -7.38
CA MET A 77 7.43 -1.00 -6.08
C MET A 77 7.38 0.04 -4.95
N ALA A 78 8.03 1.20 -5.12
CA ALA A 78 8.00 2.27 -4.13
C ALA A 78 6.56 2.75 -3.87
N LEU A 79 5.79 3.01 -4.92
CA LEU A 79 4.39 3.42 -4.81
C LEU A 79 3.50 2.33 -4.16
N SER A 80 3.74 1.05 -4.46
CA SER A 80 3.01 -0.05 -3.83
C SER A 80 3.29 -0.13 -2.32
N SER A 81 4.54 0.09 -1.91
CA SER A 81 4.93 0.15 -0.49
C SER A 81 4.34 1.39 0.21
N ILE A 82 4.28 2.53 -0.48
CA ILE A 82 3.61 3.75 0.00
C ILE A 82 2.11 3.50 0.19
N LEU A 83 1.43 2.94 -0.81
CA LEU A 83 0.01 2.59 -0.73
C LEU A 83 -0.27 1.67 0.46
N THR A 84 0.55 0.63 0.63
CA THR A 84 0.42 -0.29 1.76
C THR A 84 0.61 0.43 3.10
N THR A 85 1.61 1.32 3.19
CA THR A 85 1.87 2.15 4.37
C THR A 85 0.62 2.94 4.76
N TYR A 86 0.05 3.68 3.82
CA TYR A 86 -1.10 4.54 4.10
C TYR A 86 -2.39 3.73 4.30
N LEU A 87 -2.58 2.58 3.64
CA LEU A 87 -3.70 1.69 3.94
C LEU A 87 -3.64 1.15 5.38
N ILE A 88 -2.45 0.82 5.89
CA ILE A 88 -2.28 0.44 7.30
C ILE A 88 -2.65 1.60 8.22
N ILE A 89 -2.17 2.82 7.94
CA ILE A 89 -2.50 4.02 8.71
C ILE A 89 -4.00 4.27 8.69
N MET A 90 -4.62 4.29 7.50
CA MET A 90 -6.07 4.51 7.36
C MET A 90 -6.85 3.45 8.12
N ARG A 91 -6.47 2.17 8.05
CA ARG A 91 -7.12 1.10 8.83
C ARG A 91 -6.97 1.32 10.34
N GLN A 92 -5.85 1.84 10.81
CA GLN A 92 -5.62 2.11 12.23
C GLN A 92 -6.41 3.33 12.71
N THR A 93 -6.37 4.43 11.95
CA THR A 93 -7.06 5.69 12.25
C THR A 93 -8.58 5.56 12.16
N TYR A 94 -9.06 4.83 11.14
CA TYR A 94 -10.48 4.67 10.82
C TYR A 94 -11.01 3.28 11.14
N LYS A 95 -10.37 2.53 12.06
CA LYS A 95 -10.74 1.15 12.43
C LYS A 95 -12.23 0.94 12.74
N TYR A 96 -12.93 2.02 13.11
CA TYR A 96 -14.35 2.05 13.46
C TYR A 96 -15.25 2.77 12.44
N LYS A 97 -14.70 3.32 11.34
CA LYS A 97 -15.48 3.95 10.26
C LYS A 97 -15.45 3.07 9.02
N PRO A 98 -16.60 2.74 8.42
CA PRO A 98 -16.64 1.84 7.27
C PRO A 98 -15.95 2.50 6.05
N LEU A 99 -15.22 1.70 5.27
CA LEU A 99 -14.52 2.14 4.05
C LEU A 99 -15.48 2.80 3.03
N SER A 100 -16.78 2.50 3.11
CA SER A 100 -17.83 3.16 2.32
C SER A 100 -17.92 4.66 2.57
N VAL A 101 -17.61 5.15 3.78
CA VAL A 101 -17.59 6.59 4.06
C VAL A 101 -16.45 7.27 3.29
N LEU A 102 -15.28 6.61 3.20
CA LEU A 102 -14.16 7.09 2.38
C LEU A 102 -14.56 7.15 0.90
N ILE A 103 -15.10 6.05 0.37
CA ILE A 103 -15.48 5.92 -1.05
C ILE A 103 -16.61 6.89 -1.39
N GLY A 104 -17.62 7.01 -0.53
CA GLY A 104 -18.75 7.93 -0.69
C GLY A 104 -18.31 9.40 -0.70
N GLN A 105 -17.35 9.77 0.15
CA GLN A 105 -16.81 11.15 0.17
C GLN A 105 -15.96 11.45 -1.08
N ILE A 106 -15.16 10.48 -1.54
CA ILE A 106 -14.42 10.59 -2.81
C ILE A 106 -15.41 10.74 -3.98
N TRP A 107 -16.47 9.93 -4.01
CA TRP A 107 -17.50 9.99 -5.05
C TRP A 107 -18.25 11.34 -5.04
N HIS A 108 -18.65 11.82 -3.87
CA HIS A 108 -19.30 13.13 -3.72
C HIS A 108 -18.39 14.28 -4.15
N LEU A 109 -17.08 14.19 -3.89
CA LEU A 109 -16.10 15.15 -4.41
C LEU A 109 -16.06 15.11 -5.95
N PHE A 110 -16.00 13.92 -6.57
CA PHE A 110 -16.02 13.80 -8.03
C PHE A 110 -17.31 14.35 -8.64
N GLN A 111 -18.46 14.10 -8.02
CA GLN A 111 -19.74 14.70 -8.44
C GLN A 111 -19.70 16.22 -8.36
N HIS A 112 -19.20 16.78 -7.25
CA HIS A 112 -19.11 18.23 -7.06
C HIS A 112 -18.08 18.89 -8.00
N LEU A 113 -17.02 18.17 -8.38
CA LEU A 113 -16.04 18.62 -9.38
C LEU A 113 -16.59 18.54 -10.82
N SER A 114 -17.61 17.71 -11.06
CA SER A 114 -18.20 17.48 -12.38
C SER A 114 -19.46 18.31 -12.63
N THR A 115 -20.04 18.93 -11.60
CA THR A 115 -21.21 19.81 -11.74
C THR A 115 -20.79 21.26 -11.83
N PRO A 116 -21.12 21.98 -12.92
CA PRO A 116 -20.96 23.43 -12.99
C PRO A 116 -21.84 24.07 -11.92
N ASN A 117 -21.29 25.08 -11.21
CA ASN A 117 -21.98 25.88 -10.20
C ASN A 117 -23.39 26.32 -10.68
N GLN A 118 -24.43 25.63 -10.24
CA GLN A 118 -25.79 26.16 -10.23
C GLN A 118 -26.05 26.78 -8.84
N SER A 119 -25.37 27.88 -8.56
CA SER A 119 -25.85 28.82 -7.54
C SER A 119 -26.76 29.80 -8.26
N ASN A 120 -28.05 29.45 -8.33
CA ASN A 120 -29.21 30.33 -8.46
C ASN A 120 -30.41 29.51 -8.93
N ARG A 121 -31.07 28.84 -8.00
CA ARG A 121 -32.51 28.53 -8.06
C ARG A 121 -32.97 28.04 -6.70
N GLU A 122 -33.17 29.00 -5.80
CA GLU A 122 -34.15 28.85 -4.71
C GLU A 122 -35.54 29.24 -5.24
N ASN A 123 -36.55 28.65 -4.59
CA ASN A 123 -37.99 28.87 -4.66
C ASN A 123 -38.79 27.94 -5.59
N GLN A 124 -39.26 26.81 -5.02
CA GLN A 124 -40.70 26.64 -4.79
C GLN A 124 -41.02 25.44 -3.85
N PRO A 125 -42.16 25.48 -3.12
CA PRO A 125 -42.43 24.59 -2.00
C PRO A 125 -43.51 23.51 -2.29
N THR A 126 -43.36 22.40 -1.55
CA THR A 126 -44.36 21.47 -0.95
C THR A 126 -45.44 20.70 -1.73
N GLN A 127 -45.71 19.51 -1.16
CA GLN A 127 -46.88 18.60 -1.22
C GLN A 127 -46.67 17.30 -2.04
N GLY A 128 -47.04 16.11 -1.57
CA GLY A 128 -47.77 15.70 -0.37
C GLY A 128 -47.73 14.19 -0.16
N ASP A 129 -48.30 13.77 0.97
CA ASP A 129 -48.43 12.39 1.45
C ASP A 129 -49.19 11.45 0.48
N THR A 130 -48.90 10.16 0.55
CA THR A 130 -49.94 9.12 0.76
C THR A 130 -49.32 7.77 1.10
N SER A 131 -49.87 7.20 2.16
CA SER A 131 -49.75 5.85 2.68
C SER A 131 -50.41 4.79 1.80
N SER A 132 -49.90 3.56 1.80
CA SER A 132 -50.72 2.35 1.69
C SER A 132 -50.02 1.12 2.27
N ASP A 133 -50.64 0.58 3.32
CA ASP A 133 -50.44 -0.76 3.86
C ASP A 133 -50.75 -1.86 2.84
N SER A 134 -50.08 -3.02 2.97
CA SER A 134 -50.71 -4.34 3.18
C SER A 134 -49.77 -5.50 2.79
N GLY A 135 -49.82 -6.59 3.55
CA GLY A 135 -49.51 -7.92 3.00
C GLY A 135 -48.48 -8.78 3.76
N THR A 136 -48.90 -9.33 4.89
CA THR A 136 -48.36 -10.58 5.48
C THR A 136 -48.43 -11.77 4.51
N SER A 137 -47.39 -12.61 4.46
CA SER A 137 -47.56 -14.07 4.55
C SER A 137 -46.26 -14.79 4.94
N ALA A 138 -46.35 -15.57 6.02
CA ALA A 138 -45.37 -16.55 6.43
C ALA A 138 -45.38 -17.77 5.49
N GLY A 139 -44.21 -18.34 5.24
CA GLY A 139 -44.03 -19.58 4.47
C GLY A 139 -42.82 -20.35 4.97
N THR A 140 -43.05 -21.21 5.96
CA THR A 140 -42.11 -22.22 6.44
C THR A 140 -41.96 -23.34 5.41
N GLY A 141 -40.77 -23.47 4.82
CA GLY A 141 -40.39 -24.56 3.92
C GLY A 141 -39.16 -25.29 4.44
N VAL A 142 -39.40 -26.41 5.13
CA VAL A 142 -38.38 -27.38 5.55
C VAL A 142 -37.97 -28.20 4.33
N GLU A 143 -36.75 -28.00 3.81
CA GLU A 143 -36.14 -28.96 2.89
C GLU A 143 -35.03 -29.75 3.59
N ARG A 144 -35.41 -30.97 3.99
CA ARG A 144 -34.48 -32.06 4.28
C ARG A 144 -33.87 -32.53 2.96
N HIS A 145 -32.61 -32.20 2.71
CA HIS A 145 -31.79 -32.95 1.76
C HIS A 145 -30.82 -33.88 2.50
N SER A 146 -31.27 -35.14 2.56
CA SER A 146 -30.47 -36.38 2.46
C SER A 146 -28.98 -36.29 2.82
N GLN A 147 -28.65 -36.71 4.04
CA GLN A 147 -27.31 -37.16 4.41
C GLN A 147 -26.97 -38.45 3.64
N LEU A 148 -26.33 -38.30 2.49
CA LEU A 148 -25.55 -39.37 1.87
C LEU A 148 -24.16 -39.40 2.50
N ASN A 149 -23.84 -40.52 3.12
CA ASN A 149 -22.59 -40.83 3.81
C ASN A 149 -21.37 -40.73 2.84
N PRO A 150 -20.49 -39.72 2.94
CA PRO A 150 -19.47 -39.47 1.94
C PRO A 150 -18.14 -40.11 2.36
N LYS A 151 -18.12 -41.43 2.60
CA LYS A 151 -16.89 -42.05 3.13
C LYS A 151 -15.82 -42.34 2.07
N TYR A 152 -16.14 -42.35 0.77
CA TYR A 152 -15.14 -42.64 -0.28
C TYR A 152 -15.43 -41.96 -1.63
N SER A 153 -15.53 -40.63 -1.66
CA SER A 153 -15.31 -39.87 -2.89
C SER A 153 -13.86 -39.38 -2.88
N ASN A 154 -12.98 -40.13 -3.55
CA ASN A 154 -11.60 -39.73 -3.87
C ASN A 154 -11.62 -38.56 -4.86
N ASN A 155 -12.12 -37.42 -4.44
CA ASN A 155 -11.97 -36.19 -5.20
C ASN A 155 -10.56 -35.68 -4.91
N ILE A 156 -9.62 -35.92 -5.83
CA ILE A 156 -8.26 -35.38 -5.78
C ILE A 156 -8.26 -33.86 -5.56
N LEU A 157 -9.32 -33.17 -6.03
CA LEU A 157 -9.58 -31.74 -5.80
C LEU A 157 -9.89 -31.38 -4.34
N ARG A 158 -10.10 -32.36 -3.44
CA ARG A 158 -10.26 -32.14 -2.00
C ARG A 158 -8.95 -32.25 -1.21
N ASP A 159 -7.90 -32.79 -1.83
CA ASP A 159 -6.58 -32.86 -1.20
C ASP A 159 -5.87 -31.50 -1.27
N GLU A 160 -5.39 -30.99 -0.13
CA GLU A 160 -4.72 -29.68 -0.06
C GLU A 160 -3.43 -29.67 -0.88
N ASN A 161 -2.65 -30.76 -0.87
CA ASN A 161 -1.40 -30.84 -1.62
C ASN A 161 -1.67 -30.87 -3.12
N ALA A 162 -2.70 -31.59 -3.56
CA ALA A 162 -3.11 -31.62 -4.96
C ALA A 162 -3.55 -30.23 -5.45
N GLN A 163 -4.31 -29.47 -4.64
CA GLN A 163 -4.68 -28.09 -4.96
C GLN A 163 -3.45 -27.19 -5.10
N TYR A 164 -2.52 -27.27 -4.16
CA TYR A 164 -1.28 -26.49 -4.18
C TYR A 164 -0.38 -26.88 -5.35
N LEU A 165 -0.31 -28.16 -5.70
CA LEU A 165 0.45 -28.64 -6.85
C LEU A 165 -0.14 -28.12 -8.16
N LEU A 166 -1.46 -28.19 -8.34
CA LEU A 166 -2.15 -27.64 -9.51
C LEU A 166 -1.98 -26.12 -9.59
N PHE A 167 -2.05 -25.43 -8.45
CA PHE A 167 -1.84 -24.00 -8.36
C PHE A 167 -0.41 -23.59 -8.72
N ALA A 168 0.59 -24.35 -8.23
CA ALA A 168 1.99 -24.16 -8.58
C ALA A 168 2.26 -24.43 -10.07
N PHE A 169 1.70 -25.52 -10.60
CA PHE A 169 1.84 -25.91 -12.00
C PHE A 169 1.30 -24.82 -12.93
N ALA A 170 0.11 -24.28 -12.62
CA ALA A 170 -0.46 -23.17 -13.38
C ALA A 170 0.47 -21.94 -13.36
N HIS A 171 1.03 -21.57 -12.21
CA HIS A 171 1.97 -20.45 -12.13
C HIS A 171 3.30 -20.71 -12.85
N TRP A 172 3.79 -21.95 -12.79
CA TRP A 172 4.99 -22.38 -13.48
C TRP A 172 4.84 -22.32 -15.00
N LEU A 173 3.68 -22.73 -15.54
CA LEU A 173 3.37 -22.63 -16.97
C LEU A 173 3.52 -21.19 -17.49
N PHE A 174 3.21 -20.21 -16.64
CA PHE A 174 3.29 -18.78 -16.94
C PHE A 174 4.53 -18.08 -16.36
N ALA A 175 5.52 -18.85 -15.87
CA ALA A 175 6.75 -18.31 -15.29
C ALA A 175 7.80 -17.95 -16.36
N SER A 176 7.52 -18.14 -17.65
CA SER A 176 8.42 -17.74 -18.72
C SER A 176 8.53 -16.20 -18.83
N PRO A 177 9.73 -15.65 -19.10
CA PRO A 177 9.94 -14.23 -19.41
C PRO A 177 9.06 -13.72 -20.55
N SER A 178 8.65 -14.60 -21.47
CA SER A 178 7.74 -14.28 -22.57
C SER A 178 6.36 -13.78 -22.10
N PHE A 179 5.96 -14.11 -20.87
CA PHE A 179 4.72 -13.61 -20.26
C PHE A 179 4.95 -12.48 -19.24
N GLY A 180 6.11 -11.82 -19.29
CA GLY A 180 6.46 -10.71 -18.41
C GLY A 180 6.80 -11.12 -16.97
N ALA A 181 6.92 -10.13 -16.09
CA ALA A 181 7.43 -10.31 -14.73
C ALA A 181 6.66 -11.38 -13.92
N ILE A 182 7.42 -12.18 -13.17
CA ILE A 182 6.87 -13.22 -12.30
C ILE A 182 6.35 -12.57 -11.01
N ASN A 183 5.13 -12.93 -10.62
CA ASN A 183 4.59 -12.50 -9.34
C ASN A 183 5.17 -13.35 -8.20
N SER A 184 6.13 -12.80 -7.47
CA SER A 184 6.73 -13.48 -6.31
C SER A 184 5.76 -13.64 -5.13
N SER A 185 4.67 -12.86 -5.08
CA SER A 185 3.71 -12.95 -3.96
C SER A 185 2.96 -14.27 -3.91
N VAL A 186 2.89 -15.00 -5.03
CA VAL A 186 2.34 -16.36 -5.10
C VAL A 186 3.12 -17.29 -4.16
N LEU A 187 4.43 -17.09 -4.03
CA LEU A 187 5.30 -17.95 -3.23
C LEU A 187 5.11 -17.78 -1.72
N TYR A 188 4.39 -16.77 -1.24
CA TYR A 188 4.23 -16.53 0.20
C TYR A 188 3.50 -17.68 0.89
N SER A 189 2.36 -18.13 0.35
CA SER A 189 1.63 -19.26 0.92
C SER A 189 2.47 -20.54 0.85
N PHE A 190 3.08 -20.83 -0.30
CA PHE A 190 3.96 -21.99 -0.48
C PHE A 190 5.13 -22.01 0.52
N THR A 191 5.78 -20.87 0.74
CA THR A 191 6.90 -20.76 1.67
C THR A 191 6.46 -21.04 3.09
N ILE A 192 5.30 -20.52 3.49
CA ILE A 192 4.73 -20.78 4.81
C ILE A 192 4.45 -22.27 4.98
N TYR A 193 3.73 -22.90 4.03
CA TYR A 193 3.43 -24.33 4.11
C TYR A 193 4.69 -25.19 4.10
N ALA A 194 5.64 -24.91 3.19
CA ALA A 194 6.92 -25.62 3.10
C ALA A 194 7.71 -25.54 4.41
N PHE A 195 7.75 -24.38 5.06
CA PHE A 195 8.42 -24.22 6.35
C PHE A 195 7.80 -25.13 7.43
N PHE A 196 6.47 -25.17 7.56
CA PHE A 196 5.82 -26.02 8.56
C PHE A 196 5.96 -27.51 8.25
N HIS A 197 5.87 -27.91 6.97
CA HIS A 197 6.16 -29.28 6.56
C HIS A 197 7.61 -29.67 6.87
N ALA A 198 8.57 -28.79 6.60
CA ALA A 198 9.97 -29.01 6.91
C ALA A 198 10.20 -29.13 8.42
N CYS A 199 9.62 -28.25 9.24
CA CYS A 199 9.68 -28.36 10.70
C CYS A 199 9.08 -29.67 11.19
N HIS A 200 7.89 -30.05 10.70
CA HIS A 200 7.21 -31.29 11.05
C HIS A 200 8.09 -32.49 10.72
N TYR A 201 8.51 -32.60 9.46
CA TYR A 201 9.35 -33.70 8.98
C TYR A 201 10.68 -33.78 9.72
N THR A 202 11.27 -32.63 10.07
CA THR A 202 12.53 -32.57 10.82
C THR A 202 12.39 -33.19 12.20
N TYR A 203 11.34 -32.86 12.95
CA TYR A 203 11.18 -33.43 14.30
C TYR A 203 10.60 -34.84 14.30
N THR A 204 9.83 -35.24 13.28
CA THR A 204 9.27 -36.60 13.21
C THR A 204 10.23 -37.62 12.63
N ASN A 205 11.00 -37.25 11.60
CA ASN A 205 11.77 -38.20 10.79
C ASN A 205 13.27 -37.94 10.87
N ILE A 206 13.72 -36.68 10.85
CA ILE A 206 15.17 -36.38 10.82
C ILE A 206 15.81 -36.52 12.21
N ILE A 207 15.30 -35.80 13.21
CA ILE A 207 15.87 -35.76 14.57
C ILE A 207 16.06 -37.16 15.18
N PRO A 208 15.09 -38.10 15.07
CA PRO A 208 15.29 -39.45 15.57
C PRO A 208 16.51 -40.16 14.97
N LEU A 209 16.77 -39.92 13.68
CA LEU A 209 17.81 -40.59 12.90
C LEU A 209 19.20 -39.94 13.01
N VAL A 210 19.33 -38.74 13.59
CA VAL A 210 20.63 -38.05 13.67
C VAL A 210 21.62 -38.86 14.53
N PRO A 211 22.76 -39.32 13.99
CA PRO A 211 23.76 -40.05 14.76
C PRO A 211 24.50 -39.13 15.74
N ASN A 212 25.10 -39.70 16.79
CA ASN A 212 26.01 -39.00 17.71
C ASN A 212 25.39 -37.84 18.52
N ILE A 213 24.06 -37.83 18.69
CA ILE A 213 23.36 -36.88 19.57
C ILE A 213 22.64 -37.65 20.68
N SER A 214 22.81 -37.20 21.94
CA SER A 214 22.17 -37.84 23.10
C SER A 214 20.64 -37.81 23.01
N LYS A 215 19.99 -38.77 23.68
CA LYS A 215 18.52 -38.84 23.73
C LYS A 215 17.92 -37.57 24.32
N GLU A 216 18.51 -36.99 25.37
CA GLU A 216 18.03 -35.74 25.96
C GLU A 216 18.10 -34.58 24.96
N ARG A 217 19.19 -34.48 24.19
CA ARG A 217 19.38 -33.40 23.23
C ARG A 217 18.45 -33.52 22.03
N LYS A 218 18.18 -34.74 21.56
CA LYS A 218 17.13 -35.01 20.56
C LYS A 218 15.75 -34.59 21.09
N ALA A 219 15.42 -34.95 22.33
CA ALA A 219 14.16 -34.58 22.96
C ALA A 219 14.00 -33.05 23.08
N GLN A 220 15.06 -32.34 23.48
CA GLN A 220 15.07 -30.87 23.53
C GLN A 220 14.82 -30.25 22.15
N TRP A 221 15.49 -30.73 21.10
CA TRP A 221 15.30 -30.22 19.74
C TRP A 221 13.88 -30.46 19.22
N THR A 222 13.35 -31.66 19.45
CA THR A 222 11.96 -32.00 19.13
C THR A 222 10.98 -31.08 19.87
N GLN A 223 11.19 -30.84 21.17
CA GLN A 223 10.34 -29.93 21.94
C GLN A 223 10.40 -28.49 21.41
N VAL A 224 11.59 -27.98 21.06
CA VAL A 224 11.75 -26.64 20.47
C VAL A 224 11.00 -26.52 19.15
N LEU A 225 11.16 -27.49 18.24
CA LEU A 225 10.47 -27.46 16.94
C LEU A 225 8.96 -27.65 17.08
N GLN A 226 8.50 -28.53 17.98
CA GLN A 226 7.08 -28.68 18.30
C GLN A 226 6.48 -27.41 18.91
N TYR A 227 7.25 -26.71 19.76
CA TYR A 227 6.83 -25.44 20.33
C TYR A 227 6.72 -24.34 19.27
N ILE A 228 7.72 -24.22 18.38
CA ILE A 228 7.69 -23.31 17.22
C ILE A 228 6.50 -23.63 16.31
N PHE A 229 6.27 -24.92 16.03
CA PHE A 229 5.15 -25.39 15.23
C PHE A 229 3.83 -24.98 15.89
N ARG A 230 3.55 -25.43 17.12
CA ARG A 230 2.27 -25.18 17.81
C ARG A 230 1.94 -23.70 17.97
N LEU A 231 2.91 -22.86 18.33
CA LEU A 231 2.67 -21.44 18.57
C LEU A 231 2.34 -20.65 17.31
N ASN A 232 2.89 -21.06 16.18
CA ASN A 232 2.84 -20.27 14.95
C ASN A 232 1.96 -20.92 13.88
N HIS A 233 1.62 -22.20 14.00
CA HIS A 233 0.89 -22.96 12.97
C HIS A 233 -0.45 -22.30 12.60
N GLU A 234 -1.32 -22.02 13.58
CA GLU A 234 -2.62 -21.41 13.29
C GLU A 234 -2.50 -19.98 12.74
N ARG A 235 -1.60 -19.18 13.32
CA ARG A 235 -1.37 -17.79 12.86
C ARG A 235 -0.80 -17.77 11.45
N SER A 236 0.15 -18.64 11.15
CA SER A 236 0.77 -18.72 9.84
C SER A 236 -0.17 -19.30 8.80
N ARG A 237 -1.04 -20.26 9.15
CA ARG A 237 -2.15 -20.69 8.27
C ARG A 237 -3.09 -19.53 7.94
N MET A 238 -3.40 -18.68 8.92
CA MET A 238 -4.19 -17.46 8.68
C MET A 238 -3.48 -16.44 7.79
N VAL A 239 -2.15 -16.29 7.95
CA VAL A 239 -1.34 -15.43 7.08
C VAL A 239 -1.26 -16.01 5.67
N ALA A 240 -1.09 -17.32 5.53
CA ALA A 240 -1.09 -18.00 4.24
C ALA A 240 -2.45 -17.80 3.53
N ALA A 241 -3.56 -18.08 4.22
CA ALA A 241 -4.91 -17.82 3.69
C ALA A 241 -5.11 -16.36 3.25
N ASN A 242 -4.61 -15.39 4.02
CA ASN A 242 -4.66 -13.99 3.63
C ASN A 242 -3.79 -13.68 2.40
N SER A 243 -2.60 -14.27 2.30
CA SER A 243 -1.75 -14.10 1.13
C SER A 243 -2.38 -14.70 -0.13
N GLU A 244 -3.06 -15.85 -0.01
CA GLU A 244 -3.84 -16.48 -1.09
C GLU A 244 -4.95 -15.52 -1.57
N ILE A 245 -5.73 -14.94 -0.65
CA ILE A 245 -6.81 -13.99 -0.99
C ILE A 245 -6.24 -12.71 -1.63
N PHE A 246 -5.09 -12.24 -1.17
CA PHE A 246 -4.43 -11.05 -1.71
C PHE A 246 -4.03 -11.21 -3.19
N LEU A 247 -3.80 -12.44 -3.66
CA LEU A 247 -3.54 -12.70 -5.09
C LEU A 247 -4.72 -12.29 -5.99
N VAL A 248 -5.96 -12.38 -5.51
CA VAL A 248 -7.14 -11.87 -6.25
C VAL A 248 -6.99 -10.37 -6.47
N THR A 249 -6.66 -9.63 -5.42
CA THR A 249 -6.48 -8.17 -5.51
C THR A 249 -5.33 -7.81 -6.46
N TYR A 250 -4.25 -8.59 -6.40
CA TYR A 250 -3.13 -8.45 -7.33
C TYR A 250 -3.57 -8.63 -8.78
N TYR A 251 -4.33 -9.68 -9.11
CA TYR A 251 -4.75 -9.96 -10.49
C TYR A 251 -5.94 -9.10 -10.98
N ILE A 252 -6.77 -8.57 -10.06
CA ILE A 252 -7.79 -7.55 -10.39
C ILE A 252 -7.14 -6.31 -11.01
N THR A 253 -5.94 -5.95 -10.57
CA THR A 253 -5.26 -4.74 -11.05
C THR A 253 -4.92 -4.83 -12.56
N PRO A 254 -4.22 -5.86 -13.05
CA PRO A 254 -4.08 -6.11 -14.49
C PRO A 254 -5.43 -6.17 -15.22
N LEU A 255 -6.46 -6.78 -14.63
CA LEU A 255 -7.78 -6.85 -15.27
C LEU A 255 -8.39 -5.46 -15.50
N ILE A 256 -8.30 -4.55 -14.53
CA ILE A 256 -8.71 -3.15 -14.71
C ILE A 256 -7.90 -2.50 -15.83
N LYS A 257 -6.58 -2.72 -15.87
CA LYS A 257 -5.71 -2.20 -16.93
C LYS A 257 -6.08 -2.78 -18.31
N ILE A 258 -6.48 -4.05 -18.38
CA ILE A 258 -6.96 -4.72 -19.60
C ILE A 258 -8.28 -4.10 -20.04
N VAL A 259 -9.23 -3.88 -19.13
CA VAL A 259 -10.51 -3.22 -19.44
C VAL A 259 -10.27 -1.80 -19.97
N LEU A 260 -9.39 -1.03 -19.33
CA LEU A 260 -9.01 0.30 -19.82
C LEU A 260 -8.33 0.24 -21.21
N ARG A 261 -7.53 -0.80 -21.49
CA ARG A 261 -6.92 -1.04 -22.81
C ARG A 261 -7.93 -1.50 -23.87
N LEU A 262 -8.94 -2.27 -23.49
CA LEU A 262 -10.04 -2.69 -24.35
C LEU A 262 -10.88 -1.47 -24.75
N ILE A 263 -11.30 -0.67 -23.77
CA ILE A 263 -12.05 0.57 -23.98
C ILE A 263 -11.27 1.54 -24.87
N SER A 264 -9.95 1.59 -24.73
CA SER A 264 -9.09 2.46 -25.54
C SER A 264 -8.62 1.87 -26.87
N GLY A 265 -9.14 0.70 -27.27
CA GLY A 265 -8.78 0.04 -28.53
C GLY A 265 -7.34 -0.49 -28.62
N ARG A 266 -6.53 -0.32 -27.56
CA ARG A 266 -5.12 -0.74 -27.50
C ARG A 266 -4.90 -2.22 -27.23
N PHE A 267 -5.92 -2.90 -26.72
CA PHE A 267 -5.86 -4.34 -26.51
C PHE A 267 -5.56 -5.08 -27.83
N TRP A 268 -6.24 -4.70 -28.91
CA TRP A 268 -6.06 -5.29 -30.24
C TRP A 268 -4.79 -4.82 -30.95
N SER A 269 -4.27 -3.64 -30.61
CA SER A 269 -2.95 -3.19 -31.06
C SER A 269 -1.83 -4.04 -30.42
N ALA A 270 -1.91 -4.28 -29.10
CA ALA A 270 -0.98 -5.16 -28.41
C ALA A 270 -1.04 -6.61 -28.90
N ALA A 271 -2.23 -7.10 -29.28
CA ALA A 271 -2.45 -8.43 -29.85
C ALA A 271 -1.89 -8.58 -31.28
N ARG A 272 -1.90 -7.51 -32.08
CA ARG A 272 -1.40 -7.52 -33.47
C ARG A 272 0.12 -7.37 -33.57
N GLY A 273 0.77 -6.79 -32.56
CA GLY A 273 2.21 -6.53 -32.55
C GLY A 273 3.08 -7.53 -31.77
N GLU A 274 2.55 -8.71 -31.41
CA GLU A 274 3.24 -9.73 -30.59
C GLU A 274 3.95 -9.18 -29.34
N THR A 275 3.37 -8.16 -28.71
CA THR A 275 4.04 -7.48 -27.61
C THR A 275 4.02 -8.35 -26.34
N THR A 276 5.12 -8.34 -25.57
CA THR A 276 5.23 -8.93 -24.23
C THR A 276 4.07 -8.51 -23.30
N GLN A 277 3.47 -7.35 -23.58
CA GLN A 277 2.33 -6.81 -22.86
C GLN A 277 1.03 -7.60 -23.10
N PHE A 278 0.75 -8.05 -24.33
CA PHE A 278 -0.42 -8.89 -24.60
C PHE A 278 -0.32 -10.21 -23.86
N TRP A 279 0.86 -10.84 -23.90
CA TRP A 279 1.11 -12.09 -23.18
C TRP A 279 1.04 -11.92 -21.66
N PHE A 280 1.52 -10.79 -21.13
CA PHE A 280 1.35 -10.44 -19.72
C PHE A 280 -0.13 -10.27 -19.34
N ASP A 281 -0.92 -9.60 -20.18
CA ASP A 281 -2.34 -9.40 -19.98
C ASP A 281 -3.12 -10.72 -20.01
N PHE A 282 -2.87 -11.54 -21.04
CA PHE A 282 -3.43 -12.86 -21.19
C PHE A 282 -3.12 -13.76 -19.99
N LYS A 283 -1.85 -13.83 -19.59
CA LYS A 283 -1.42 -14.51 -18.36
C LYS A 283 -2.18 -14.00 -17.14
N SER A 284 -2.35 -12.69 -17.01
CA SER A 284 -3.00 -12.10 -15.84
C SER A 284 -4.48 -12.49 -15.74
N VAL A 285 -5.18 -12.58 -16.88
CA VAL A 285 -6.56 -13.08 -16.94
C VAL A 285 -6.62 -14.56 -16.52
N ILE A 286 -5.75 -15.39 -17.08
CA ILE A 286 -5.75 -16.83 -16.76
C ILE A 286 -5.43 -17.04 -15.28
N LEU A 287 -4.37 -16.40 -14.78
CA LEU A 287 -3.96 -16.54 -13.39
C LEU A 287 -4.99 -15.95 -12.41
N PHE A 288 -5.77 -14.94 -12.82
CA PHE A 288 -6.94 -14.50 -12.05
C PHE A 288 -7.95 -15.65 -11.88
N PHE A 289 -8.39 -16.26 -12.97
CA PHE A 289 -9.36 -17.36 -12.90
C PHE A 289 -8.83 -18.58 -12.16
N VAL A 290 -7.57 -18.96 -12.38
CA VAL A 290 -6.89 -20.01 -11.61
C VAL A 290 -6.91 -19.70 -10.12
N THR A 291 -6.63 -18.46 -9.73
CA THR A 291 -6.66 -18.02 -8.33
C THR A 291 -8.07 -18.09 -7.74
N ILE A 292 -9.10 -17.67 -8.49
CA ILE A 292 -10.50 -17.78 -8.07
C ILE A 292 -10.91 -19.25 -7.86
N ILE A 293 -10.57 -20.14 -8.79
CA ILE A 293 -10.88 -21.58 -8.70
C ILE A 293 -10.17 -22.19 -7.48
N PHE A 294 -8.88 -21.89 -7.32
CA PHE A 294 -8.08 -22.34 -6.17
C PHE A 294 -8.71 -21.86 -4.85
N LEU A 295 -9.03 -20.56 -4.73
CA LEU A 295 -9.65 -20.02 -3.52
C LEU A 295 -11.03 -20.59 -3.24
N ARG A 296 -11.82 -20.88 -4.27
CA ARG A 296 -13.12 -21.53 -4.11
C ARG A 296 -12.96 -22.95 -3.55
N ALA A 297 -12.01 -23.72 -4.08
CA ALA A 297 -11.71 -25.05 -3.55
C ALA A 297 -11.23 -24.96 -2.08
N ARG A 298 -10.31 -24.03 -1.79
CA ARG A 298 -9.80 -23.78 -0.44
C ARG A 298 -10.90 -23.34 0.53
N PHE A 299 -11.80 -22.45 0.14
CA PHE A 299 -12.92 -21.99 0.98
C PHE A 299 -13.81 -23.15 1.46
N LEU A 300 -14.02 -24.15 0.59
CA LEU A 300 -14.83 -25.33 0.93
C LEU A 300 -14.15 -26.25 1.94
N ILE A 301 -12.82 -26.31 1.96
CA ILE A 301 -12.06 -27.32 2.70
C ILE A 301 -11.31 -26.73 3.91
N ASP A 302 -10.66 -25.60 3.73
CA ASP A 302 -9.81 -24.98 4.73
C ASP A 302 -10.57 -23.96 5.59
N LYS A 303 -10.57 -24.21 6.90
CA LYS A 303 -11.26 -23.36 7.88
C LYS A 303 -10.69 -21.95 7.93
N TYR A 304 -9.40 -21.74 7.64
CA TYR A 304 -8.74 -20.44 7.74
C TYR A 304 -9.10 -19.57 6.54
N THR A 305 -9.05 -20.11 5.32
CA THR A 305 -9.54 -19.42 4.11
C THR A 305 -11.01 -19.03 4.27
N ARG A 306 -11.85 -19.95 4.77
CA ARG A 306 -13.26 -19.64 5.06
C ARG A 306 -13.42 -18.52 6.08
N THR A 307 -12.70 -18.58 7.20
CA THR A 307 -12.73 -17.55 8.25
C THR A 307 -12.32 -16.19 7.71
N GLN A 308 -11.29 -16.12 6.87
CA GLN A 308 -10.85 -14.85 6.27
C GLN A 308 -11.89 -14.31 5.28
N VAL A 309 -12.39 -15.14 4.36
CA VAL A 309 -13.41 -14.72 3.37
C VAL A 309 -14.68 -14.25 4.06
N GLN A 310 -15.21 -15.02 5.03
CA GLN A 310 -16.37 -14.61 5.82
C GLN A 310 -16.10 -13.35 6.64
N GLY A 311 -14.87 -13.16 7.12
CA GLY A 311 -14.45 -11.92 7.77
C GLY A 311 -14.49 -10.73 6.81
N TYR A 312 -14.05 -10.90 5.56
CA TYR A 312 -14.17 -9.87 4.52
C TYR A 312 -15.63 -9.59 4.15
N ASP A 313 -16.45 -10.63 3.95
CA ASP A 313 -17.88 -10.50 3.63
C ASP A 313 -18.65 -9.83 4.76
N ALA A 314 -18.42 -10.21 6.02
CA ALA A 314 -19.05 -9.56 7.17
C ALA A 314 -18.65 -8.08 7.28
N ASN A 315 -17.41 -7.74 6.95
CA ASN A 315 -16.97 -6.35 6.88
C ASN A 315 -17.62 -5.61 5.70
N LEU A 316 -17.76 -6.25 4.53
CA LEU A 316 -18.41 -5.69 3.36
C LEU A 316 -19.91 -5.48 3.59
N LEU A 317 -20.61 -6.46 4.16
CA LEU A 317 -22.02 -6.35 4.53
C LEU A 317 -22.23 -5.30 5.62
N ARG A 318 -21.33 -5.16 6.60
CA ARG A 318 -21.35 -4.01 7.52
C ARG A 318 -21.15 -2.68 6.81
N VAL A 319 -20.33 -2.65 5.76
CA VAL A 319 -20.04 -1.47 4.95
C VAL A 319 -21.22 -1.09 4.05
N VAL A 320 -21.96 -2.07 3.52
CA VAL A 320 -23.11 -1.91 2.62
C VAL A 320 -24.44 -1.72 3.37
N ALA A 321 -24.62 -2.44 4.48
CA ALA A 321 -25.80 -2.36 5.34
C ALA A 321 -25.68 -1.30 6.44
N SER A 322 -24.53 -0.62 6.56
CA SER A 322 -24.46 0.65 7.30
C SER A 322 -25.46 1.60 6.64
N PRO A 323 -26.52 2.03 7.33
CA PRO A 323 -27.41 3.04 6.78
C PRO A 323 -26.54 4.22 6.36
N ILE A 324 -26.64 4.61 5.09
CA ILE A 324 -26.26 5.95 4.68
C ILE A 324 -27.11 6.84 5.58
N ALA A 325 -26.51 7.36 6.64
CA ALA A 325 -27.19 8.07 7.71
C ALA A 325 -27.69 9.43 7.20
N GLY A 326 -28.78 9.38 6.45
CA GLY A 326 -29.77 10.41 6.30
C GLY A 326 -31.08 9.80 6.74
N THR A 327 -31.36 9.85 8.05
CA THR A 327 -32.68 9.94 8.68
C THR A 327 -32.48 9.85 10.19
N GLY A 328 -32.99 10.86 10.88
CA GLY A 328 -32.58 11.23 12.23
C GLY A 328 -32.96 10.21 13.30
N VAL A 329 -31.99 9.94 14.18
CA VAL A 329 -32.25 9.73 15.61
C VAL A 329 -31.10 10.41 16.35
N GLU A 330 -31.39 11.58 16.91
CA GLU A 330 -30.53 12.27 17.85
C GLU A 330 -30.33 11.41 19.09
N ARG A 331 -29.21 10.67 19.16
CA ARG A 331 -28.62 10.33 20.45
C ARG A 331 -27.39 11.19 20.64
N HIS A 332 -27.57 12.17 21.52
CA HIS A 332 -26.52 12.92 22.19
C HIS A 332 -25.45 11.97 22.77
N SER A 333 -24.48 11.63 21.93
CA SER A 333 -23.12 11.39 22.38
C SER A 333 -22.36 12.66 22.04
N GLN A 334 -21.79 13.30 23.05
CA GLN A 334 -20.94 14.47 22.94
C GLN A 334 -19.63 14.11 22.19
N LEU A 335 -19.74 13.77 20.92
CA LEU A 335 -18.63 13.79 19.99
C LEU A 335 -18.39 15.25 19.65
N ASN A 336 -17.28 15.77 20.17
CA ASN A 336 -16.73 17.09 19.92
C ASN A 336 -16.96 17.51 18.44
N PRO A 337 -17.75 18.57 18.16
CA PRO A 337 -18.15 18.96 16.79
C PRO A 337 -16.98 19.42 15.91
N LYS A 338 -15.75 19.41 16.43
CA LYS A 338 -14.51 19.67 15.70
C LYS A 338 -14.12 18.56 14.70
N TYR A 339 -14.82 17.43 14.68
CA TYR A 339 -14.61 16.32 13.74
C TYR A 339 -15.75 16.18 12.72
N SER A 340 -16.20 17.29 12.09
CA SER A 340 -17.01 17.15 10.87
C SER A 340 -16.16 16.49 9.77
N ASN A 341 -16.37 15.18 9.68
CA ASN A 341 -15.84 14.16 8.78
C ASN A 341 -15.65 14.59 7.33
N ASN A 342 -14.54 15.23 6.98
CA ASN A 342 -14.08 15.20 5.59
C ASN A 342 -12.74 14.45 5.55
N ILE A 343 -12.78 13.18 5.16
CA ILE A 343 -11.59 12.33 5.04
C ILE A 343 -10.58 12.92 4.06
N LEU A 344 -11.02 13.75 3.12
CA LEU A 344 -10.16 14.45 2.18
C LEU A 344 -9.36 15.57 2.84
N ARG A 345 -9.73 15.99 4.07
CA ARG A 345 -8.91 16.85 4.93
C ARG A 345 -7.89 16.09 5.77
N ASP A 346 -7.87 14.75 5.73
CA ASP A 346 -6.81 13.95 6.35
C ASP A 346 -5.60 13.87 5.41
N GLU A 347 -4.42 14.26 5.90
CA GLU A 347 -3.17 14.21 5.14
C GLU A 347 -2.85 12.80 4.64
N ASN A 348 -3.12 11.77 5.45
CA ASN A 348 -2.86 10.37 5.07
C ASN A 348 -3.74 9.92 3.90
N ALA A 349 -4.99 10.37 3.87
CA ALA A 349 -5.89 10.10 2.76
C ALA A 349 -5.44 10.84 1.49
N GLN A 350 -4.99 12.09 1.63
CA GLN A 350 -4.44 12.86 0.50
C GLN A 350 -3.21 12.17 -0.11
N TYR A 351 -2.26 11.75 0.73
CA TYR A 351 -1.07 11.02 0.26
C TYR A 351 -1.40 9.65 -0.32
N LEU A 352 -2.39 8.93 0.23
CA LEU A 352 -2.88 7.67 -0.32
C LEU A 352 -3.42 7.86 -1.75
N LEU A 353 -4.33 8.83 -1.92
CA LEU A 353 -4.93 9.13 -3.23
C LEU A 353 -3.90 9.62 -4.24
N PHE A 354 -2.95 10.45 -3.78
CA PHE A 354 -1.87 10.96 -4.60
C PHE A 354 -0.94 9.84 -5.09
N ALA A 355 -0.53 8.93 -4.20
CA ALA A 355 0.26 7.76 -4.55
C ALA A 355 -0.52 6.81 -5.47
N PHE A 356 -1.81 6.61 -5.22
CA PHE A 356 -2.68 5.76 -6.02
C PHE A 356 -2.77 6.25 -7.47
N ALA A 357 -3.03 7.54 -7.67
CA ALA A 357 -3.08 8.12 -8.99
C ALA A 357 -1.77 7.93 -9.76
N HIS A 358 -0.62 8.15 -9.13
CA HIS A 358 0.69 7.91 -9.76
C HIS A 358 0.94 6.44 -10.07
N TRP A 359 0.47 5.54 -9.20
CA TRP A 359 0.64 4.10 -9.37
C TRP A 359 -0.17 3.54 -10.53
N LEU A 360 -1.38 4.09 -10.78
CA LEU A 360 -2.19 3.72 -11.95
C LEU A 360 -1.41 3.90 -13.26
N PHE A 361 -0.55 4.91 -13.33
CA PHE A 361 0.26 5.23 -14.51
C PHE A 361 1.72 4.75 -14.42
N ALA A 362 2.09 3.97 -13.40
CA ALA A 362 3.42 3.40 -13.23
C ALA A 362 3.61 2.16 -14.14
N SER A 363 3.67 2.40 -15.45
CA SER A 363 3.87 1.36 -16.47
C SER A 363 4.58 1.93 -17.70
N PRO A 364 5.43 1.13 -18.39
CA PRO A 364 6.07 1.53 -19.64
C PRO A 364 5.07 2.00 -20.71
N SER A 365 3.83 1.50 -20.68
CA SER A 365 2.77 1.89 -21.63
C SER A 365 2.39 3.37 -21.58
N PHE A 366 2.66 4.06 -20.46
CA PHE A 366 2.41 5.49 -20.29
C PHE A 366 3.69 6.33 -20.37
N GLY A 367 4.81 5.76 -20.82
CA GLY A 367 6.10 6.46 -20.98
C GLY A 367 6.75 6.90 -19.67
N ALA A 368 7.59 7.93 -19.75
CA ALA A 368 8.53 8.31 -18.69
C ALA A 368 7.87 8.58 -17.35
N ILE A 369 8.39 8.02 -16.28
CA ILE A 369 7.95 8.34 -14.92
C ILE A 369 8.59 9.63 -14.42
N ASN A 370 7.99 10.21 -13.37
CA ASN A 370 8.60 11.28 -12.60
C ASN A 370 9.03 10.75 -11.23
N SER A 371 10.31 10.44 -11.06
CA SER A 371 10.84 9.93 -9.80
C SER A 371 10.83 10.98 -8.67
N SER A 372 10.76 12.28 -8.98
CA SER A 372 10.67 13.34 -7.96
C SER A 372 9.39 13.28 -7.12
N VAL A 373 8.35 12.61 -7.63
CA VAL A 373 7.12 12.31 -6.86
C VAL A 373 7.45 11.54 -5.57
N LEU A 374 8.50 10.71 -5.58
CA LEU A 374 8.88 9.89 -4.43
C LEU A 374 9.62 10.69 -3.34
N TYR A 375 10.03 11.94 -3.59
CA TYR A 375 10.90 12.67 -2.66
C TYR A 375 10.22 12.94 -1.32
N SER A 376 9.01 13.47 -1.31
CA SER A 376 8.27 13.73 -0.07
C SER A 376 7.99 12.42 0.69
N PHE A 377 7.54 11.38 -0.01
CA PHE A 377 7.33 10.06 0.57
C PHE A 377 8.60 9.47 1.19
N THR A 378 9.74 9.59 0.51
CA THR A 378 11.05 9.11 1.00
C THR A 378 11.46 9.86 2.26
N ILE A 379 11.26 11.18 2.29
CA ILE A 379 11.55 12.00 3.47
C ILE A 379 10.69 11.54 4.66
N TYR A 380 9.37 11.46 4.50
CA TYR A 380 8.50 11.00 5.58
C TYR A 380 8.83 9.58 6.03
N ALA A 381 9.09 8.67 5.07
CA ALA A 381 9.45 7.29 5.38
C ALA A 381 10.75 7.20 6.18
N PHE A 382 11.75 8.05 5.88
CA PHE A 382 13.01 8.10 6.60
C PHE A 382 12.80 8.48 8.07
N PHE A 383 12.10 9.59 8.34
CA PHE A 383 11.90 10.04 9.73
C PHE A 383 11.01 9.08 10.53
N HIS A 384 9.96 8.52 9.93
CA HIS A 384 9.15 7.51 10.59
C HIS A 384 9.92 6.21 10.86
N ALA A 385 10.74 5.75 9.91
CA ALA A 385 11.59 4.58 10.10
C ALA A 385 12.66 4.82 11.17
N CYS A 386 13.31 5.98 11.19
CA CYS A 386 14.25 6.36 12.25
C CYS A 386 13.57 6.37 13.62
N HIS A 387 12.40 7.02 13.73
CA HIS A 387 11.62 7.06 14.96
C HIS A 387 11.27 5.67 15.47
N TYR A 388 10.73 4.81 14.60
CA TYR A 388 10.40 3.45 14.95
C TYR A 388 11.64 2.63 15.35
N THR A 389 12.76 2.85 14.66
CA THR A 389 14.01 2.13 14.92
C THR A 389 14.52 2.41 16.33
N TYR A 390 14.59 3.66 16.77
CA TYR A 390 15.09 3.97 18.11
C TYR A 390 14.09 3.71 19.24
N THR A 391 12.79 3.73 18.96
CA THR A 391 11.75 3.48 19.98
C THR A 391 11.47 1.99 20.18
N ASN A 392 11.45 1.21 19.10
CA ASN A 392 10.96 -0.17 19.13
C ASN A 392 12.04 -1.20 18.78
N ILE A 393 12.95 -0.91 17.84
CA ILE A 393 13.94 -1.89 17.36
C ILE A 393 15.18 -1.93 18.26
N ILE A 394 15.88 -0.81 18.43
CA ILE A 394 17.14 -0.72 19.19
C ILE A 394 17.04 -1.33 20.60
N PRO A 395 15.97 -1.07 21.40
CA PRO A 395 15.84 -1.67 22.73
C PRO A 395 15.90 -3.20 22.71
N LEU A 396 15.40 -3.82 21.63
CA LEU A 396 15.24 -5.28 21.50
C LEU A 396 16.39 -5.97 20.75
N VAL A 397 17.39 -5.23 20.27
CA VAL A 397 18.55 -5.84 19.59
C VAL A 397 19.35 -6.70 20.58
N PRO A 398 19.52 -8.01 20.34
CA PRO A 398 20.28 -8.87 21.24
C PRO A 398 21.78 -8.59 21.13
N ASN A 399 22.54 -8.96 22.16
CA ASN A 399 24.01 -8.96 22.15
C ASN A 399 24.69 -7.58 21.93
N ILE A 400 23.96 -6.48 22.15
CA ILE A 400 24.50 -5.12 22.14
C ILE A 400 24.43 -4.54 23.56
N SER A 401 25.54 -3.95 24.02
CA SER A 401 25.61 -3.35 25.35
C SER A 401 24.62 -2.18 25.52
N LYS A 402 24.21 -1.90 26.77
CA LYS A 402 23.26 -0.82 27.06
C LYS A 402 23.81 0.55 26.63
N GLU A 403 25.12 0.75 26.80
CA GLU A 403 25.85 1.95 26.43
C GLU A 403 25.77 2.16 24.91
N ARG A 404 26.01 1.10 24.12
CA ARG A 404 25.96 1.17 22.66
C ARG A 404 24.53 1.39 22.15
N LYS A 405 23.52 0.76 22.76
CA LYS A 405 22.10 1.05 22.45
C LYS A 405 21.74 2.50 22.72
N THR A 406 22.24 3.06 23.83
CA THR A 406 22.05 4.46 24.20
C THR A 406 22.71 5.39 23.19
N GLN A 407 23.96 5.11 22.79
CA GLN A 407 24.66 5.87 21.75
C GLN A 407 23.90 5.86 20.42
N TRP A 408 23.46 4.70 19.94
CA TRP A 408 22.68 4.60 18.69
C TRP A 408 21.36 5.37 18.76
N THR A 409 20.67 5.28 19.91
CA THR A 409 19.43 6.02 20.17
C THR A 409 19.67 7.53 20.14
N GLN A 410 20.74 8.00 20.80
CA GLN A 410 21.11 9.42 20.83
C GLN A 410 21.46 9.95 19.43
N VAL A 411 22.21 9.19 18.64
CA VAL A 411 22.55 9.57 17.25
C VAL A 411 21.28 9.71 16.41
N LEU A 412 20.38 8.73 16.44
CA LEU A 412 19.13 8.80 15.67
C LEU A 412 18.19 9.91 16.17
N GLN A 413 18.12 10.14 17.48
CA GLN A 413 17.35 11.26 18.05
C GLN A 413 17.94 12.61 17.66
N TYR A 414 19.26 12.74 17.62
CA TYR A 414 19.95 13.94 17.17
C TYR A 414 19.65 14.24 15.70
N ILE A 415 19.80 13.24 14.81
CA ILE A 415 19.44 13.37 13.39
C ILE A 415 17.97 13.77 13.23
N PHE A 416 17.07 13.12 13.97
CA PHE A 416 15.65 13.42 13.94
C PHE A 416 15.39 14.88 14.36
N ARG A 417 15.86 15.30 15.53
CA ARG A 417 15.62 16.65 16.06
C ARG A 417 16.18 17.76 15.17
N LEU A 418 17.40 17.58 14.66
CA LEU A 418 18.08 18.61 13.88
C LEU A 418 17.44 18.82 12.50
N ASN A 419 16.97 17.74 11.87
CA ASN A 419 16.59 17.77 10.46
C ASN A 419 15.09 17.67 10.21
N HIS A 420 14.28 17.17 11.14
CA HIS A 420 12.87 16.87 10.89
C HIS A 420 12.06 18.05 10.35
N GLU A 421 12.13 19.22 11.00
CA GLU A 421 11.41 20.43 10.55
C GLU A 421 11.93 20.93 9.19
N ARG A 422 13.25 20.92 9.00
CA ARG A 422 13.88 21.33 7.72
C ARG A 422 13.50 20.38 6.59
N SER A 423 13.47 19.09 6.86
CA SER A 423 13.10 18.08 5.88
C SER A 423 11.62 18.13 5.52
N ARG A 424 10.72 18.50 6.44
CA ARG A 424 9.32 18.80 6.10
C ARG A 424 9.20 20.00 5.17
N MET A 425 9.99 21.05 5.38
CA MET A 425 10.06 22.17 4.44
C MET A 425 10.58 21.74 3.06
N VAL A 426 11.56 20.84 3.01
CA VAL A 426 12.06 20.26 1.75
C VAL A 426 11.01 19.36 1.08
N ALA A 427 10.27 18.56 1.84
CA ALA A 427 9.20 17.72 1.32
C ALA A 427 8.09 18.56 0.69
N ALA A 428 7.57 19.56 1.43
CA ALA A 428 6.59 20.51 0.92
C ALA A 428 7.09 21.25 -0.34
N ASN A 429 8.37 21.61 -0.36
CA ASN A 429 8.97 22.25 -1.52
C ASN A 429 9.03 21.32 -2.74
N SER A 430 9.45 20.07 -2.53
CA SER A 430 9.49 19.06 -3.59
C SER A 430 8.10 18.82 -4.21
N GLU A 431 7.04 18.84 -3.39
CA GLU A 431 5.66 18.71 -3.84
C GLU A 431 5.25 19.88 -4.75
N ILE A 432 5.60 21.11 -4.38
CA ILE A 432 5.32 22.31 -5.18
C ILE A 432 6.04 22.23 -6.52
N PHE A 433 7.30 21.80 -6.53
CA PHE A 433 8.09 21.64 -7.75
C PHE A 433 7.56 20.53 -8.69
N LEU A 434 6.70 19.62 -8.23
CA LEU A 434 6.06 18.67 -9.15
C LEU A 434 5.23 19.36 -10.22
N VAL A 435 4.66 20.54 -9.92
CA VAL A 435 3.88 21.31 -10.88
C VAL A 435 4.73 21.71 -12.08
N THR A 436 5.96 22.16 -11.85
CA THR A 436 6.86 22.63 -12.93
C THR A 436 7.25 21.48 -13.86
N TYR A 437 7.40 20.26 -13.33
CA TYR A 437 7.64 19.07 -14.13
C TYR A 437 6.52 18.84 -15.15
N TYR A 438 5.26 19.05 -14.78
CA TYR A 438 4.12 18.82 -15.66
C TYR A 438 3.80 19.99 -16.59
N ILE A 439 4.21 21.23 -16.28
CA ILE A 439 4.04 22.38 -17.17
C ILE A 439 4.72 22.15 -18.54
N THR A 440 5.93 21.59 -18.55
CA THR A 440 6.67 21.36 -19.81
C THR A 440 5.94 20.42 -20.76
N PRO A 441 5.48 19.22 -20.34
CA PRO A 441 4.59 18.38 -21.12
C PRO A 441 3.33 19.10 -21.62
N LEU A 442 2.68 19.93 -20.79
CA LEU A 442 1.48 20.67 -21.20
C LEU A 442 1.77 21.65 -22.35
N ILE A 443 2.87 22.40 -22.29
CA ILE A 443 3.30 23.28 -23.39
C ILE A 443 3.53 22.46 -24.66
N LYS A 444 4.19 21.30 -24.55
CA LYS A 444 4.42 20.40 -25.69
C LYS A 444 3.11 19.88 -26.29
N ILE A 445 2.10 19.61 -25.46
CA ILE A 445 0.76 19.21 -25.90
C ILE A 445 0.09 20.35 -26.69
N VAL A 446 0.13 21.59 -26.18
CA VAL A 446 -0.43 22.76 -26.86
C VAL A 446 0.25 22.98 -28.22
N LEU A 447 1.59 22.92 -28.28
CA LEU A 447 2.32 23.05 -29.54
C LEU A 447 1.96 21.93 -30.55
N ARG A 448 1.73 20.71 -30.08
CA ARG A 448 1.25 19.60 -30.92
C ARG A 448 -0.18 19.80 -31.40
N LEU A 449 -1.06 20.38 -30.57
CA LEU A 449 -2.42 20.73 -30.96
C LEU A 449 -2.41 21.79 -32.07
N ILE A 450 -1.66 22.88 -31.87
CA ILE A 450 -1.54 23.98 -32.84
C ILE A 450 -0.97 23.49 -34.17
N SER A 451 0.04 22.61 -34.13
CA SER A 451 0.65 22.04 -35.35
C SER A 451 -0.18 20.94 -36.01
N GLY A 452 -1.37 20.61 -35.50
CA GLY A 452 -2.21 19.51 -36.00
C GLY A 452 -1.63 18.09 -35.75
N ARG A 453 -0.47 18.01 -35.09
CA ARG A 453 0.27 16.76 -34.81
C ARG A 453 -0.24 16.00 -33.59
N PHE A 454 -1.15 16.59 -32.82
CA PHE A 454 -1.76 15.91 -31.68
C PHE A 454 -2.57 14.69 -32.13
N TRP A 455 -3.44 14.87 -33.12
CA TRP A 455 -4.28 13.79 -33.64
C TRP A 455 -3.50 12.79 -34.50
N SER A 456 -2.34 13.16 -35.07
CA SER A 456 -1.46 12.18 -35.70
C SER A 456 -0.79 11.27 -34.66
N ALA A 457 -0.45 11.80 -33.47
CA ALA A 457 0.03 10.99 -32.35
C ALA A 457 -1.05 10.09 -31.75
N ALA A 458 -2.33 10.49 -31.82
CA ALA A 458 -3.47 9.67 -31.42
C ALA A 458 -3.82 8.57 -32.44
N ARG A 459 -3.60 8.83 -33.74
CA ARG A 459 -3.87 7.89 -34.85
C ARG A 459 -2.73 6.89 -35.09
N GLY A 460 -1.49 7.28 -34.80
CA GLY A 460 -0.36 6.36 -34.74
C GLY A 460 -0.32 5.67 -33.38
N GLU A 461 0.09 4.40 -33.31
CA GLU A 461 0.24 3.60 -32.08
C GLU A 461 1.36 4.12 -31.15
N THR A 462 1.52 5.44 -31.01
CA THR A 462 2.64 6.05 -30.31
C THR A 462 2.40 6.07 -28.80
N THR A 463 3.44 5.74 -28.04
CA THR A 463 3.47 5.91 -26.57
C THR A 463 3.28 7.38 -26.17
N GLN A 464 3.52 8.32 -27.09
CA GLN A 464 3.43 9.76 -26.86
C GLN A 464 2.03 10.24 -26.47
N PHE A 465 0.96 9.80 -27.13
CA PHE A 465 -0.40 10.20 -26.77
C PHE A 465 -0.73 9.85 -25.31
N TRP A 466 -0.27 8.70 -24.84
CA TRP A 466 -0.55 8.23 -23.47
C TRP A 466 0.33 8.88 -22.43
N PHE A 467 1.56 9.20 -22.81
CA PHE A 467 2.40 10.08 -22.00
C PHE A 467 1.75 11.45 -21.84
N ASP A 468 1.16 12.01 -22.91
CA ASP A 468 0.47 13.28 -22.88
C ASP A 468 -0.79 13.22 -22.01
N PHE A 469 -1.63 12.20 -22.22
CA PHE A 469 -2.83 11.94 -21.42
C PHE A 469 -2.50 11.78 -19.94
N LYS A 470 -1.50 10.94 -19.60
CA LYS A 470 -0.99 10.80 -18.23
C LYS A 470 -0.56 12.15 -17.68
N SER A 471 0.20 12.93 -18.44
CA SER A 471 0.75 14.20 -17.97
C SER A 471 -0.35 15.21 -17.63
N VAL A 472 -1.44 15.24 -18.40
CA VAL A 472 -2.61 16.07 -18.11
C VAL A 472 -3.30 15.61 -16.82
N ILE A 473 -3.56 14.31 -16.68
CA ILE A 473 -4.23 13.78 -15.47
C ILE A 473 -3.37 14.02 -14.23
N LEU A 474 -2.09 13.66 -14.28
CA LEU A 474 -1.19 13.82 -13.14
C LEU A 474 -0.95 15.29 -12.79
N PHE A 475 -0.98 16.21 -13.77
CA PHE A 475 -0.99 17.63 -13.49
C PHE A 475 -2.20 18.03 -12.62
N PHE A 476 -3.42 17.67 -13.02
CA PHE A 476 -4.62 17.99 -12.24
C PHE A 476 -4.61 17.32 -10.85
N VAL A 477 -4.18 16.07 -10.76
CA VAL A 477 -4.00 15.35 -9.49
C VAL A 477 -3.03 16.11 -8.57
N THR A 478 -1.89 16.57 -9.10
CA THR A 478 -0.91 17.36 -8.33
C THR A 478 -1.47 18.70 -7.88
N ILE A 479 -2.25 19.41 -8.72
CA ILE A 479 -2.91 20.66 -8.34
C ILE A 479 -3.92 20.43 -7.22
N ILE A 480 -4.78 19.41 -7.33
CA ILE A 480 -5.77 19.06 -6.31
C ILE A 480 -5.08 18.69 -4.99
N PHE A 481 -4.02 17.87 -5.07
CA PHE A 481 -3.21 17.49 -3.92
C PHE A 481 -2.58 18.72 -3.23
N LEU A 482 -1.89 19.59 -3.98
CA LEU A 482 -1.26 20.79 -3.42
C LEU A 482 -2.25 21.78 -2.81
N ARG A 483 -3.45 21.91 -3.40
CA ARG A 483 -4.53 22.73 -2.83
C ARG A 483 -5.01 22.17 -1.50
N ALA A 484 -5.25 20.86 -1.43
CA ALA A 484 -5.62 20.21 -0.17
C ALA A 484 -4.52 20.37 0.89
N ARG A 485 -3.24 20.20 0.50
CA ARG A 485 -2.08 20.44 1.37
C ARG A 485 -1.97 21.88 1.82
N PHE A 486 -2.16 22.88 0.96
CA PHE A 486 -2.07 24.30 1.32
C PHE A 486 -3.06 24.70 2.43
N LEU A 487 -4.26 24.11 2.44
CA LEU A 487 -5.29 24.37 3.44
C LEU A 487 -4.93 23.81 4.83
N ILE A 488 -4.19 22.70 4.89
CA ILE A 488 -3.96 21.94 6.13
C ILE A 488 -2.53 22.05 6.63
N ASP A 489 -1.56 21.98 5.72
CA ASP A 489 -0.14 21.92 6.04
C ASP A 489 0.51 23.32 6.06
N LYS A 490 1.08 23.66 7.21
CA LYS A 490 1.76 24.94 7.43
C LYS A 490 3.02 25.10 6.57
N TYR A 491 3.72 24.02 6.24
CA TYR A 491 4.97 24.08 5.48
C TYR A 491 4.69 24.35 4.01
N THR A 492 3.73 23.65 3.40
CA THR A 492 3.23 23.94 2.04
C THR A 492 2.76 25.38 1.93
N ARG A 493 1.99 25.87 2.91
CA ARG A 493 1.55 27.27 2.94
C ARG A 493 2.71 28.25 2.99
N THR A 494 3.67 28.01 3.88
CA THR A 494 4.86 28.86 4.04
C THR A 494 5.67 28.92 2.75
N GLN A 495 5.87 27.79 2.07
CA GLN A 495 6.61 27.74 0.80
C GLN A 495 5.86 28.49 -0.32
N VAL A 496 4.56 28.25 -0.48
CA VAL A 496 3.75 28.96 -1.49
C VAL A 496 3.76 30.48 -1.27
N GLN A 497 3.59 30.92 -0.02
CA GLN A 497 3.65 32.35 0.33
C GLN A 497 5.05 32.94 0.12
N GLY A 498 6.10 32.17 0.42
CA GLY A 498 7.49 32.57 0.16
C GLY A 498 7.77 32.75 -1.34
N TYR A 499 7.29 31.82 -2.18
CA TYR A 499 7.39 31.96 -3.63
C TYR A 499 6.62 33.16 -4.17
N ASP A 500 5.42 33.41 -3.64
CA ASP A 500 4.62 34.58 -4.00
C ASP A 500 5.33 35.89 -3.66
N ALA A 501 5.89 36.00 -2.45
CA ALA A 501 6.65 37.17 -2.02
C ALA A 501 7.91 37.40 -2.87
N ASN A 502 8.64 36.34 -3.20
CA ASN A 502 9.81 36.42 -4.08
C ASN A 502 9.44 36.86 -5.49
N LEU A 503 8.34 36.35 -6.04
CA LEU A 503 7.82 36.77 -7.34
C LEU A 503 7.48 38.26 -7.33
N LEU A 504 6.75 38.73 -6.31
CA LEU A 504 6.42 40.15 -6.17
C LEU A 504 7.66 41.03 -6.07
N ARG A 505 8.69 40.60 -5.32
CA ARG A 505 9.97 41.31 -5.23
C ARG A 505 10.68 41.41 -6.58
N VAL A 506 10.69 40.33 -7.37
CA VAL A 506 11.29 40.33 -8.72
C VAL A 506 10.51 41.24 -9.66
N VAL A 507 9.18 41.17 -9.64
CA VAL A 507 8.32 41.97 -10.53
C VAL A 507 8.35 43.46 -10.17
N ALA A 508 8.51 43.78 -8.88
CA ALA A 508 8.67 45.15 -8.38
C ALA A 508 10.03 45.77 -8.72
N SER A 509 11.02 44.96 -9.12
CA SER A 509 12.34 45.46 -9.51
C SER A 509 12.22 46.43 -10.70
N PRO A 510 12.96 47.55 -10.70
CA PRO A 510 13.02 48.47 -11.84
C PRO A 510 13.67 47.82 -13.07
N MET A 511 14.44 46.75 -12.90
CA MET A 511 15.04 46.00 -14.01
C MET A 511 14.05 45.01 -14.66
N PHE A 512 12.85 44.82 -14.09
CA PHE A 512 11.86 43.91 -14.64
C PHE A 512 11.13 44.56 -15.84
N PRO A 513 11.08 43.92 -17.02
CA PRO A 513 10.46 44.52 -18.20
C PRO A 513 9.00 44.92 -17.97
N ALA A 514 8.69 46.22 -18.14
CA ALA A 514 7.35 46.76 -17.93
C ALA A 514 6.24 46.05 -18.73
N PRO A 515 6.43 45.66 -20.01
CA PRO A 515 5.41 44.94 -20.77
C PRO A 515 5.07 43.56 -20.17
N LEU A 516 6.02 42.91 -19.50
CA LEU A 516 5.82 41.59 -18.89
C LEU A 516 5.20 41.68 -17.50
N ARG A 517 5.23 42.85 -16.85
CA ARG A 517 4.77 43.04 -15.47
C ARG A 517 3.29 42.66 -15.32
N ASN A 518 2.43 43.16 -16.20
CA ASN A 518 0.99 42.85 -16.16
C ASN A 518 0.72 41.38 -16.48
N THR A 519 1.45 40.80 -17.44
CA THR A 519 1.33 39.37 -17.78
C THR A 519 1.69 38.47 -16.60
N VAL A 520 2.79 38.76 -15.91
CA VAL A 520 3.22 37.98 -14.74
C VAL A 520 2.28 38.17 -13.55
N LEU A 521 1.76 39.38 -13.32
CA LEU A 521 0.78 39.62 -12.26
C LEU A 521 -0.56 38.92 -12.53
N ASN A 522 -1.02 38.88 -13.79
CA ASN A 522 -2.20 38.12 -14.19
C ASN A 522 -1.99 36.61 -14.03
N PHE A 523 -0.82 36.10 -14.45
CA PHE A 523 -0.44 34.71 -14.25
C PHE A 523 -0.35 34.33 -12.77
N ARG A 524 0.21 35.21 -11.93
CA ARG A 524 0.23 35.07 -10.47
C ARG A 524 -1.19 34.95 -9.92
N GLN A 525 -2.11 35.83 -10.32
CA GLN A 525 -3.51 35.77 -9.85
C GLN A 525 -4.18 34.46 -10.27
N PHE A 526 -3.95 33.98 -11.50
CA PHE A 526 -4.40 32.67 -11.94
C PHE A 526 -3.87 31.54 -11.05
N TRP A 527 -2.57 31.50 -10.75
CA TRP A 527 -1.99 30.49 -9.85
C TRP A 527 -2.52 30.56 -8.41
N LEU A 528 -2.65 31.77 -7.86
CA LEU A 528 -3.21 31.95 -6.52
C LEU A 528 -4.68 31.56 -6.48
N SER A 529 -5.44 31.83 -7.55
CA SER A 529 -6.83 31.39 -7.65
C SER A 529 -6.94 29.86 -7.69
N LEU A 530 -6.08 29.18 -8.46
CA LEU A 530 -6.01 27.71 -8.48
C LEU A 530 -5.65 27.14 -7.11
N ALA A 531 -4.72 27.77 -6.39
CA ALA A 531 -4.34 27.36 -5.04
C ALA A 531 -5.44 27.65 -3.98
N LYS A 532 -6.24 28.72 -4.16
CA LYS A 532 -7.26 29.17 -3.18
C LYS A 532 -8.69 28.71 -3.46
N MET A 533 -9.01 28.20 -4.66
CA MET A 533 -10.41 28.01 -5.11
C MET A 533 -11.26 27.00 -4.29
N VAL A 534 -10.78 26.20 -3.31
CA VAL A 534 -11.66 25.33 -2.47
C VAL A 534 -11.74 26.05 -1.12
N SER A 535 -12.36 27.21 -1.10
CA SER A 535 -12.86 27.82 0.15
C SER A 535 -14.37 27.62 0.31
N VAL A 536 -15.01 26.84 -0.57
CA VAL A 536 -16.42 26.47 -0.47
C VAL A 536 -16.53 24.99 -0.09
N ILE A 537 -16.17 24.65 1.16
CA ILE A 537 -16.78 23.57 1.94
C ILE A 537 -16.86 24.04 3.38
#